data_AF-S0L5Y4-F1
#
_entry.id   AF-S0L5Y4-F1
#
_cell.length_a   1.000
_cell.length_b   1.000
_cell.length_c   1.000
_cell.angle_alpha   90.00
_cell.angle_beta   90.00
_cell.angle_gamma   90.00
#
_symmetry.space_group_name_H-M   'P 1'
#
loop_
_entity.id
_entity.type
_entity.pdbx_description
1 polymer ?
#
loop_
_entity_poly.entity_id
_entity_poly.type
_entity_poly.pdbx_seq_one_letter_code
_entity_poly.pdbx_strand_id
1 'polypeptide(L)'
;MREIKKLRQFMTIHPQLTPQEQHMILHYIEKIETNQIPFEQARIQMINELREASLASTLSISGRKLLSTLQRKEWLFGLLSQMPFSHH
;
A
#
# COMPACT_ATOMS: atom_id res chain seq x y z
N MET A 1 7.85 -10.28 -8.55
CA MET A 1 7.35 -10.02 -7.18
C MET A 1 5.86 -9.67 -7.23
N ARG A 2 5.00 -10.38 -6.50
CA ARG A 2 3.53 -10.19 -6.54
C ARG A 2 3.10 -8.89 -5.85
N GLU A 3 3.85 -8.47 -4.84
CA GLU A 3 3.57 -7.26 -4.05
C GLU A 3 3.79 -5.95 -4.83
N ILE A 4 4.87 -5.84 -5.61
CA ILE A 4 5.11 -4.67 -6.47
C ILE A 4 4.00 -4.50 -7.51
N LYS A 5 3.52 -5.61 -8.09
CA LYS A 5 2.39 -5.58 -9.03
C LYS A 5 1.12 -5.02 -8.35
N LYS A 6 0.86 -5.39 -7.09
CA LYS A 6 -0.27 -4.86 -6.32
C LYS A 6 -0.11 -3.37 -6.02
N LEU A 7 1.08 -2.92 -5.65
CA LEU A 7 1.35 -1.49 -5.41
C LEU A 7 1.17 -0.66 -6.69
N ARG A 8 1.69 -1.13 -7.83
CA ARG A 8 1.50 -0.49 -9.14
C ARG A 8 0.03 -0.47 -9.54
N GLN A 9 -0.69 -1.59 -9.36
CA GLN A 9 -2.12 -1.65 -9.64
C GLN A 9 -2.93 -0.69 -8.74
N PHE A 10 -2.55 -0.57 -7.46
CA PHE A 10 -3.17 0.38 -6.53
C PHE A 10 -3.06 1.82 -7.03
N MET A 11 -1.90 2.21 -7.58
CA MET A 11 -1.73 3.54 -8.18
C MET A 11 -2.64 3.75 -9.38
N THR A 12 -2.81 2.74 -10.24
CA THR A 12 -3.69 2.82 -11.41
C THR A 12 -5.17 2.98 -11.03
N ILE A 13 -5.64 2.28 -10.00
CA ILE A 13 -7.05 2.32 -9.58
C ILE A 13 -7.39 3.54 -8.68
N HIS A 14 -6.37 4.24 -8.18
CA HIS A 14 -6.54 5.39 -7.30
C HIS A 14 -5.88 6.65 -7.89
N PRO A 15 -6.47 7.26 -8.94
CA PRO A 15 -5.93 8.48 -9.57
C PRO A 15 -5.91 9.69 -8.63
N GLN A 16 -6.67 9.64 -7.54
CA GLN A 16 -6.75 10.65 -6.48
C GLN A 16 -5.60 10.61 -5.46
N LEU A 17 -4.59 9.74 -5.66
CA LEU A 17 -3.37 9.78 -4.87
C LEU A 17 -2.65 11.12 -5.10
N THR A 18 -2.20 11.74 -4.01
CA THR A 18 -1.38 12.95 -4.10
C THR A 18 -0.01 12.63 -4.70
N PRO A 19 0.69 13.62 -5.27
CA PRO A 19 2.06 13.43 -5.76
C PRO A 19 2.99 12.85 -4.70
N GLN A 20 2.81 13.24 -3.42
CA GLN A 20 3.57 12.71 -2.30
C GLN A 20 3.29 11.22 -2.07
N GLU A 21 2.02 10.80 -2.09
CA GLU A 21 1.65 9.39 -1.91
C GLU A 21 2.14 8.53 -3.08
N GLN A 22 2.05 9.03 -4.31
CA GLN A 22 2.57 8.34 -5.49
C GLN A 22 4.09 8.17 -5.42
N HIS A 23 4.81 9.24 -5.06
CA HIS A 23 6.26 9.20 -4.92
C HIS A 23 6.69 8.21 -3.83
N MET A 24 5.99 8.19 -2.68
CA MET A 24 6.24 7.22 -1.63
C MET A 24 6.09 5.79 -2.14
N ILE A 25 4.99 5.47 -2.83
CA ILE A 25 4.76 4.12 -3.38
C ILE A 25 5.87 3.73 -4.37
N LEU A 26 6.25 4.63 -5.28
CA LEU A 26 7.31 4.39 -6.26
C LEU A 26 8.68 4.19 -5.60
N HIS A 27 9.01 4.98 -4.59
CA HIS A 27 10.26 4.87 -3.82
C HIS A 27 10.40 3.49 -3.18
N TYR A 28 9.34 2.99 -2.54
CA TYR A 28 9.39 1.66 -1.94
C TYR A 28 9.39 0.54 -2.99
N ILE A 29 8.65 0.70 -4.09
CA ILE A 29 8.73 -0.23 -5.23
C ILE A 29 10.18 -0.36 -5.70
N GLU A 30 10.86 0.76 -5.94
CA GLU A 30 12.26 0.75 -6.40
C GLU A 30 13.15 0.01 -5.42
N LYS A 31 13.09 0.36 -4.12
CA LYS A 31 13.90 -0.30 -3.09
C LYS A 31 13.68 -1.82 -3.01
N ILE A 32 12.45 -2.28 -3.23
CA ILE A 32 12.12 -3.71 -3.28
C ILE A 32 12.66 -4.34 -4.58
N GLU A 33 12.49 -3.68 -5.73
CA GLU A 33 12.98 -4.16 -7.04
C GLU A 33 14.50 -4.27 -7.08
N THR A 34 15.20 -3.34 -6.43
CA THR A 34 16.67 -3.35 -6.32
C THR A 34 17.19 -4.23 -5.18
N ASN A 35 16.33 -4.97 -4.47
CA ASN A 35 16.68 -5.77 -3.28
C ASN A 35 17.42 -4.99 -2.18
N GLN A 36 17.24 -3.66 -2.10
CA GLN A 36 17.86 -2.84 -1.05
C GLN A 36 17.27 -3.16 0.32
N ILE A 37 15.95 -3.41 0.37
CA ILE A 37 15.25 -3.86 1.57
C ILE A 37 14.21 -4.93 1.19
N PRO A 38 13.95 -5.91 2.08
CA PRO A 38 12.87 -6.86 1.90
C PRO A 38 11.50 -6.16 1.96
N PHE A 39 10.50 -6.76 1.30
CA PHE A 39 9.14 -6.23 1.25
C PHE A 39 8.55 -5.93 2.64
N GLU A 40 8.77 -6.80 3.62
CA GLU A 40 8.23 -6.59 4.97
C GLU A 40 8.81 -5.33 5.64
N GLN A 41 10.09 -5.06 5.44
CA GLN A 41 10.73 -3.84 5.95
C GLN A 41 10.21 -2.60 5.20
N ALA A 42 10.07 -2.68 3.87
CA ALA A 42 9.45 -1.61 3.08
C ALA A 42 8.03 -1.31 3.55
N ARG A 43 7.22 -2.36 3.79
CA ARG A 43 5.85 -2.24 4.29
C ARG A 43 5.78 -1.54 5.65
N ILE A 44 6.63 -1.90 6.60
CA ILE A 44 6.65 -1.26 7.93
C ILE A 44 7.00 0.22 7.80
N GLN A 45 8.00 0.56 6.98
CA GLN A 45 8.38 1.95 6.74
C GLN A 45 7.26 2.74 6.06
N MET A 46 6.61 2.19 5.03
CA MET A 46 5.42 2.79 4.40
C MET A 46 4.29 3.05 5.40
N ILE A 47 4.00 2.09 6.29
CA ILE A 47 2.95 2.26 7.30
C ILE A 47 3.28 3.42 8.24
N ASN A 48 4.54 3.57 8.65
CA ASN A 48 4.96 4.66 9.52
C ASN A 48 4.82 6.00 8.81
N GLU A 49 5.33 6.14 7.58
CA GLU A 49 5.24 7.40 6.83
C GLU A 49 3.78 7.78 6.52
N LEU A 50 2.95 6.81 6.14
CA LEU A 50 1.52 7.04 5.95
C LEU A 50 0.82 7.40 7.26
N ARG A 51 1.21 6.83 8.41
CA ARG A 51 0.67 7.24 9.71
C ARG A 51 1.02 8.69 10.03
N GLU A 52 2.26 9.10 9.83
CA GLU A 52 2.69 10.48 10.04
C GLU A 52 1.94 11.46 9.12
N ALA A 53 1.80 11.12 7.84
CA ALA A 53 0.97 11.88 6.90
C ALA A 53 -0.52 11.90 7.31
N SER A 54 -1.02 10.81 7.91
CA SER A 54 -2.38 10.75 8.42
C SER A 54 -2.59 11.70 9.60
N LEU A 55 -1.62 11.75 10.53
CA LEU A 55 -1.65 12.64 11.69
C LEU A 55 -1.54 14.11 11.26
N ALA A 56 -0.75 14.39 10.22
CA ALA A 56 -0.65 15.71 9.61
C ALA A 56 -1.88 16.11 8.77
N SER A 57 -2.89 15.25 8.64
CA SER A 57 -4.06 15.44 7.76
C SER A 57 -3.73 15.70 6.29
N THR A 58 -2.56 15.23 5.83
CA THR A 58 -2.11 15.39 4.43
C THR A 58 -2.44 14.17 3.55
N LEU A 59 -2.94 13.08 4.14
CA LEU A 59 -3.39 11.91 3.39
C LEU A 59 -4.71 12.16 2.64
N SER A 60 -4.72 11.76 1.37
CA SER A 60 -5.94 11.60 0.61
C SER A 60 -6.77 10.43 1.14
N ILE A 61 -8.01 10.33 0.66
CA ILE A 61 -8.87 9.16 0.91
C ILE A 61 -8.17 7.87 0.43
N SER A 62 -7.42 7.95 -0.67
CA SER A 62 -6.68 6.81 -1.20
C SER A 62 -5.45 6.46 -0.38
N GLY A 63 -4.71 7.44 0.14
CA GLY A 63 -3.60 7.15 1.06
C GLY A 63 -4.06 6.54 2.38
N ARG A 64 -5.22 6.94 2.90
CA ARG A 64 -5.84 6.27 4.06
C ARG A 64 -6.25 4.82 3.77
N LYS A 65 -6.75 4.56 2.55
CA LYS A 65 -7.02 3.19 2.08
C LYS A 65 -5.72 2.39 1.95
N LEU A 66 -4.65 2.99 1.41
CA LEU A 66 -3.34 2.35 1.32
C LEU A 66 -2.81 1.97 2.71
N LEU A 67 -2.86 2.90 3.67
CA LEU A 67 -2.47 2.66 5.06
C LEU A 67 -3.23 1.48 5.66
N SER A 68 -4.56 1.48 5.53
CA SER A 68 -5.41 0.38 6.02
C SER A 68 -5.07 -0.96 5.36
N THR A 69 -4.86 -0.95 4.05
CA THR A 69 -4.48 -2.13 3.28
C THR A 69 -3.13 -2.68 3.72
N LEU A 70 -2.12 -1.81 3.89
CA LEU A 70 -0.79 -2.21 4.33
C LEU A 70 -0.80 -2.69 5.79
N GLN A 71 -1.63 -2.12 6.67
CA GLN A 71 -1.73 -2.56 8.07
C GLN A 71 -2.34 -3.95 8.22
N ARG A 72 -3.27 -4.34 7.35
CA ARG A 72 -3.85 -5.69 7.37
C ARG A 72 -2.78 -6.73 7.04
N LYS A 73 -2.53 -7.67 7.96
CA LYS A 73 -1.63 -8.83 7.75
C LYS A 73 -2.04 -9.67 6.52
N GLU A 74 -3.30 -9.58 6.11
CA GLU A 74 -3.89 -10.25 4.94
C GLU A 74 -3.70 -9.54 3.60
N TRP A 75 -2.94 -8.44 3.53
CA TRP A 75 -2.57 -7.79 2.27
C TRP A 75 -2.05 -8.79 1.21
N LEU A 76 -1.43 -9.88 1.65
CA LEU A 76 -0.95 -10.96 0.78
C LEU A 76 -2.08 -11.85 0.20
N PHE A 77 -3.22 -12.01 0.90
CA PHE A 77 -4.29 -12.95 0.56
C PHE A 77 -5.46 -12.36 -0.27
N GLY A 78 -5.68 -11.04 -0.26
CA GLY A 78 -7.02 -10.47 -0.54
C GLY A 78 -7.33 -9.85 -1.91
N LEU A 79 -6.78 -10.29 -3.04
CA LEU A 79 -7.40 -9.98 -4.37
C LEU A 79 -8.00 -11.21 -5.06
N LEU A 80 -7.93 -12.39 -4.43
CA LEU A 80 -8.64 -13.59 -4.88
C LEU A 80 -9.96 -13.83 -4.13
N SER A 81 -10.27 -13.07 -3.07
CA SER A 81 -11.57 -13.20 -2.40
C SER A 81 -12.59 -12.25 -3.00
N GLN A 82 -12.94 -12.51 -4.27
CA GLN A 82 -14.33 -12.48 -4.66
C GLN A 82 -15.01 -13.69 -4.00
N MET A 83 -15.21 -13.66 -2.68
CA MET A 83 -16.12 -14.60 -2.03
C MET A 83 -17.10 -13.77 -1.19
N PRO A 84 -18.39 -13.76 -1.54
CA PRO A 84 -19.39 -13.24 -0.63
C PRO A 84 -19.29 -14.02 0.67
N PHE A 85 -19.39 -13.31 1.79
CA PHE A 85 -19.62 -13.90 3.09
C PHE A 85 -20.83 -14.84 3.00
N SER A 86 -20.61 -16.15 3.04
CA SER A 86 -21.64 -17.12 3.39
C SER A 86 -21.29 -17.65 4.78
N HIS A 87 -21.93 -17.01 5.75
CA HIS A 87 -22.13 -17.51 7.09
C HIS A 87 -23.11 -18.69 6.98
N HIS A 88 -22.70 -19.91 7.34
CA HIS A 88 -23.57 -20.95 7.91
C HIS A 88 -22.77 -22.12 8.47
#